data_AF-A0AAD7IDP1-F1
#
_entry.id   AF-A0AAD7IDP1-F1
#
_cell.length_a   1.000
_cell.length_b   1.000
_cell.length_c   1.000
_cell.angle_alpha   90.00
_cell.angle_beta   90.00
_cell.angle_gamma   90.00
#
_symmetry.space_group_name_H-M   'P 1'
#
loop_
_entity.id
_entity.type
_entity.pdbx_description
1 polymer ?
#
loop_
_entity_poly.entity_id
_entity_poly.type
_entity_poly.pdbx_seq_one_letter_code
_entity_poly.pdbx_strand_id
1 'polypeptide(L)'
;MTMGNDERPGSGDVFGDAPSEEPGSPKKKKKDRVRITNTNALHGLVEGARRGGQALEIPRMQKLRGPIENRGDSTRRFLRLVKDIMERCEQVSQETGCWLFFTAQHMFAKEPFLHYASPRIRKEGRKEVEEITNNFNRLFLTLIAARNHESKEMHRKLLAAEEKEADAQKELQAAREGEQREAEACWHELGRCAACDAMYVQTQH
;
A
#
# COMPACT_ATOMS: atom_id res chain seq x y z
N MET A 1 -34.87 -47.50 30.48
CA MET A 1 -36.26 -47.03 30.46
C MET A 1 -36.45 -46.24 29.17
N THR A 2 -37.31 -46.78 28.28
CA THR A 2 -38.07 -46.14 27.17
C THR A 2 -37.32 -45.12 26.30
N MET A 3 -36.81 -45.46 25.09
CA MET A 3 -37.55 -45.71 23.83
C MET A 3 -38.73 -44.75 23.63
N GLY A 4 -38.64 -43.90 22.60
CA GLY A 4 -39.70 -42.98 22.17
C GLY A 4 -39.45 -42.51 20.74
N ASN A 5 -39.82 -43.36 19.78
CA ASN A 5 -40.04 -43.00 18.38
C ASN A 5 -41.19 -42.00 18.29
N ASP A 6 -41.06 -41.00 17.41
CA ASP A 6 -42.21 -40.31 16.84
C ASP A 6 -41.99 -40.17 15.33
N GLU A 7 -42.51 -41.15 14.61
CA GLU A 7 -42.75 -41.11 13.18
C GLU A 7 -43.96 -40.20 12.92
N ARG A 8 -43.85 -39.27 11.97
CA ARG A 8 -45.03 -38.69 11.32
C ARG A 8 -44.97 -38.95 9.82
N PRO A 9 -45.94 -39.70 9.26
CA PRO A 9 -46.19 -39.74 7.83
C PRO A 9 -47.15 -38.60 7.45
N GLY A 10 -46.85 -37.92 6.35
CA GLY A 10 -47.66 -36.83 5.81
C GLY A 10 -47.49 -36.74 4.31
N SER A 11 -48.10 -37.70 3.63
CA SER A 11 -48.35 -37.72 2.18
C SER A 11 -49.24 -36.55 1.77
N GLY A 12 -48.81 -35.80 0.76
CA GLY A 12 -49.61 -34.78 0.09
C GLY A 12 -49.11 -34.57 -1.33
N ASP A 13 -49.57 -35.42 -2.25
CA ASP A 13 -49.50 -35.22 -3.70
C ASP A 13 -50.32 -34.00 -4.09
N VAL A 14 -49.69 -32.95 -4.64
CA VAL A 14 -50.40 -31.83 -5.28
C VAL A 14 -49.56 -31.27 -6.44
N PHE A 15 -50.01 -31.59 -7.65
CA PHE A 15 -49.92 -30.85 -8.91
C PHE A 15 -48.61 -30.86 -9.70
N GLY A 16 -48.70 -31.51 -10.87
CA GLY A 16 -47.77 -31.34 -11.96
C GLY A 16 -47.94 -29.97 -12.62
N ASP A 17 -46.80 -29.33 -12.86
CA ASP A 17 -46.66 -28.31 -13.88
C ASP A 17 -45.63 -28.82 -14.90
N ALA A 18 -46.05 -28.81 -16.16
CA ALA A 18 -45.22 -29.17 -17.30
C ALA A 18 -44.02 -28.21 -17.38
N PRO A 19 -42.78 -28.70 -17.57
CA PRO A 19 -41.65 -27.81 -17.85
C PRO A 19 -41.81 -27.26 -19.26
N SER A 20 -42.18 -25.99 -19.35
CA SER A 20 -42.02 -25.20 -20.57
C SER A 20 -40.53 -25.16 -20.93
N GLU A 21 -40.16 -25.82 -22.03
CA GLU A 21 -38.81 -25.78 -22.60
C GLU A 21 -38.54 -24.36 -23.14
N GLU A 22 -37.98 -23.49 -22.29
CA GLU A 22 -37.37 -22.26 -22.77
C GLU A 22 -36.12 -22.57 -23.61
N PRO A 23 -35.92 -21.86 -24.75
CA PRO A 23 -34.78 -22.08 -25.62
C PRO A 23 -33.48 -21.86 -24.87
N GLY A 24 -32.69 -22.94 -24.77
CA GLY A 24 -31.45 -23.03 -24.02
C GLY A 24 -30.52 -21.86 -24.29
N SER A 25 -30.35 -21.03 -23.27
CA SER A 25 -29.32 -19.99 -23.22
C SER A 25 -27.93 -20.57 -23.55
N PRO A 26 -27.10 -19.86 -24.34
CA PRO A 26 -25.82 -20.39 -24.79
C PRO A 26 -24.92 -20.73 -23.60
N LYS A 27 -24.58 -22.01 -23.46
CA LYS A 27 -23.71 -22.54 -22.40
C LYS A 27 -22.37 -21.81 -22.46
N LYS A 28 -22.15 -20.86 -21.54
CA LYS A 28 -20.87 -20.16 -21.37
C LYS A 28 -19.76 -21.22 -21.20
N LYS A 29 -18.82 -21.28 -22.16
CA LYS A 29 -17.64 -22.14 -22.05
C LYS A 29 -16.93 -21.84 -20.73
N LYS A 30 -16.85 -22.85 -19.85
CA LYS A 30 -16.10 -22.74 -18.59
C LYS A 30 -14.64 -22.44 -18.96
N LYS A 31 -14.13 -21.27 -18.56
CA LYS A 31 -12.69 -20.98 -18.70
C LYS A 31 -11.92 -22.04 -17.93
N ASP A 32 -11.00 -22.72 -18.60
CA ASP A 32 -10.09 -23.66 -17.95
C ASP A 32 -9.33 -22.93 -16.86
N ARG A 33 -9.36 -23.49 -15.64
CA ARG A 33 -8.62 -22.95 -14.51
C ARG A 33 -7.14 -23.16 -14.79
N VAL A 34 -6.41 -22.09 -15.10
CA VAL A 34 -4.96 -22.13 -15.27
C VAL A 34 -4.32 -22.59 -13.97
N ARG A 35 -3.62 -23.72 -14.00
CA ARG A 35 -2.86 -24.24 -12.86
C ARG A 35 -1.56 -23.46 -12.75
N ILE A 36 -1.33 -22.85 -11.58
CA ILE A 36 -0.09 -22.15 -11.27
C ILE A 36 0.99 -23.20 -10.99
N THR A 37 2.09 -23.13 -11.75
CA THR A 37 3.27 -23.99 -11.61
C THR A 37 4.52 -23.12 -11.56
N ASN A 38 5.69 -23.66 -11.19
CA ASN A 38 6.95 -22.91 -11.25
C ASN A 38 7.25 -22.40 -12.67
N THR A 39 6.90 -23.19 -13.69
CA THR A 39 7.05 -22.83 -15.11
C THR A 39 6.02 -21.82 -15.61
N ASN A 40 4.87 -21.72 -14.94
CA ASN A 40 3.79 -20.79 -15.30
C ASN A 40 3.33 -20.01 -14.04
N ALA A 41 4.24 -19.17 -13.55
CA ALA A 41 3.99 -18.31 -12.41
C ALA A 41 3.14 -17.10 -12.82
N LEU A 42 1.83 -17.28 -12.97
CA LEU A 42 0.87 -16.25 -13.43
C LEU A 42 0.97 -14.92 -12.65
N HIS A 43 1.38 -14.97 -11.39
CA HIS A 43 1.51 -13.80 -10.51
C HIS A 43 2.97 -13.49 -10.12
N GLY A 44 3.92 -14.09 -10.82
CA GLY A 44 5.36 -14.02 -10.52
C GLY A 44 5.78 -14.92 -9.36
N LEU A 45 7.06 -14.84 -9.01
CA LEU A 45 7.69 -15.57 -7.91
C LEU A 45 7.74 -14.72 -6.63
N VAL A 46 7.82 -15.37 -5.46
CA VAL A 46 8.02 -14.69 -4.18
C VAL A 46 9.46 -14.17 -4.08
N GLU A 47 9.62 -12.86 -4.23
CA GLU A 47 10.89 -12.17 -3.99
C GLU A 47 11.40 -12.36 -2.56
N GLY A 48 12.73 -12.51 -2.43
CA GLY A 48 13.41 -12.67 -1.14
C GLY A 48 13.35 -14.09 -0.55
N ALA A 49 12.56 -15.01 -1.12
CA ALA A 49 12.56 -16.41 -0.70
C ALA A 49 13.93 -17.05 -0.99
N ARG A 50 14.55 -17.63 0.02
CA ARG A 50 15.88 -18.25 -0.06
C ARG A 50 15.94 -19.57 0.70
N ARG A 51 16.78 -20.48 0.22
CA ARG A 51 17.17 -21.73 0.90
C ARG A 51 18.68 -21.67 1.15
N GLY A 52 19.06 -21.27 2.36
CA GLY A 52 20.45 -20.91 2.66
C GLY A 52 20.89 -19.71 1.81
N GLY A 53 22.00 -19.84 1.10
CA GLY A 53 22.50 -18.80 0.19
C GLY A 53 21.82 -18.73 -1.18
N GLN A 54 21.00 -19.73 -1.53
CA GLN A 54 20.40 -19.84 -2.86
C GLN A 54 18.99 -19.25 -2.91
N ALA A 55 18.62 -18.65 -4.04
CA ALA A 55 17.25 -18.21 -4.29
C ALA A 55 16.29 -19.42 -4.35
N LEU A 56 15.10 -19.26 -3.77
CA LEU A 56 14.05 -20.28 -3.77
C LEU A 56 12.87 -19.79 -4.60
N GLU A 57 12.59 -20.47 -5.70
CA GLU A 57 11.49 -20.11 -6.61
C GLU A 57 10.15 -20.63 -6.07
N ILE A 58 9.39 -19.74 -5.44
CA ILE A 58 8.03 -20.04 -4.96
C ILE A 58 7.04 -19.25 -5.82
N PRO A 59 6.20 -19.90 -6.64
CA PRO A 59 5.20 -19.19 -7.44
C PRO A 59 4.11 -18.61 -6.55
N ARG A 60 3.71 -17.36 -6.81
CA ARG A 60 2.63 -16.70 -6.07
C ARG A 60 1.28 -17.25 -6.49
N MET A 61 0.48 -17.66 -5.52
CA MET A 61 -0.89 -18.15 -5.75
C MET A 61 -1.90 -17.01 -6.01
N GLN A 62 -1.59 -15.79 -5.58
CA GLN A 62 -2.44 -14.62 -5.75
C GLN A 62 -1.60 -13.41 -6.19
N LYS A 63 -2.23 -12.50 -6.95
CA LYS A 63 -1.63 -11.20 -7.27
C LYS A 63 -1.35 -10.42 -5.98
N LEU A 64 -0.15 -9.83 -5.88
CA LEU A 64 0.19 -8.93 -4.79
C LEU A 64 -0.75 -7.73 -4.75
N ARG A 65 -1.15 -7.36 -3.54
CA ARG A 65 -1.88 -6.12 -3.31
C ARG A 65 -0.87 -4.97 -3.21
N GLY A 66 -1.27 -3.79 -3.67
CA GLY A 66 -0.43 -2.59 -3.54
C GLY A 66 -0.23 -2.17 -2.08
N PRO A 67 0.74 -1.27 -1.82
CA PRO A 67 0.94 -0.67 -0.50
C PRO A 67 -0.33 0.04 -0.01
N ILE A 68 -0.58 -0.03 1.31
CA ILE A 68 -1.68 0.69 1.95
C ILE A 68 -1.15 2.05 2.42
N GLU A 69 -1.71 3.13 1.89
CA GLU A 69 -1.33 4.51 2.22
C GLU A 69 -1.74 4.90 3.65
N ASN A 70 -2.95 4.53 4.06
CA ASN A 70 -3.43 4.83 5.40
C ASN A 70 -2.66 4.00 6.45
N ARG A 71 -1.94 4.71 7.32
CA ARG A 71 -1.15 4.12 8.41
C ARG A 71 -1.99 3.21 9.32
N GLY A 72 -3.16 3.66 9.75
CA GLY A 72 -4.04 2.92 10.66
C GLY A 72 -4.51 1.61 10.05
N ASP A 73 -4.92 1.64 8.79
CA ASP A 73 -5.36 0.43 8.06
C ASP A 73 -4.21 -0.54 7.81
N SER A 74 -3.03 -0.01 7.47
CA SER A 74 -1.82 -0.79 7.29
C SER A 74 -1.43 -1.53 8.57
N THR A 75 -1.41 -0.84 9.72
CA THR A 75 -1.09 -1.47 11.01
C THR A 75 -2.14 -2.50 11.43
N ARG A 76 -3.44 -2.19 11.31
CA ARG A 76 -4.52 -3.14 11.63
C ARG A 76 -4.43 -4.40 10.78
N ARG A 77 -4.19 -4.24 9.47
CA ARG A 77 -4.03 -5.37 8.55
C ARG A 77 -2.79 -6.19 8.87
N PHE A 78 -1.67 -5.53 9.16
CA PHE A 78 -0.43 -6.20 9.57
C PHE A 78 -0.66 -7.09 10.79
N LEU A 79 -1.25 -6.55 11.86
CA LEU A 79 -1.48 -7.30 13.10
C LEU A 79 -2.37 -8.52 12.86
N ARG A 80 -3.43 -8.39 12.04
CA ARG A 80 -4.28 -9.53 11.67
C ARG A 80 -3.48 -10.61 10.92
N LEU A 81 -2.75 -10.22 9.87
CA LEU A 81 -2.01 -11.18 9.05
C LEU A 81 -0.87 -11.85 9.81
N VAL A 82 -0.18 -11.12 10.71
CA VAL A 82 0.89 -11.69 11.53
C VAL A 82 0.34 -12.73 12.50
N LYS A 83 -0.84 -12.51 13.08
CA LYS A 83 -1.50 -13.52 13.92
C LYS A 83 -1.79 -14.79 13.12
N ASP A 84 -2.38 -14.66 11.93
CA ASP A 84 -2.68 -15.80 11.06
C ASP A 84 -1.40 -16.58 10.66
N ILE A 85 -0.28 -15.86 10.44
CA ILE A 85 1.02 -16.48 10.13
C ILE A 85 1.57 -17.21 11.36
N MET A 86 1.53 -16.60 12.54
CA MET A 86 2.02 -17.20 13.78
C MET A 86 1.28 -18.49 14.13
N GLU A 87 -0.04 -18.51 13.96
CA GLU A 87 -0.85 -19.72 14.15
C GLU A 87 -0.43 -20.84 13.19
N ARG A 88 -0.19 -20.53 11.90
CA ARG A 88 0.32 -21.50 10.93
C ARG A 88 1.73 -21.97 11.24
N CYS A 89 2.60 -21.07 11.70
CA CYS A 89 3.94 -21.41 12.15
C CYS A 89 3.89 -22.38 13.33
N GLU A 90 2.97 -22.17 14.27
CA GLU A 90 2.73 -23.09 15.39
C GLU A 90 2.29 -24.46 14.91
N GLN A 91 1.25 -24.53 14.08
CA GLN A 91 0.76 -25.79 13.50
C GLN A 91 1.86 -26.56 12.78
N VAL A 92 2.58 -25.91 11.85
CA VAL A 92 3.69 -26.55 11.10
C VAL A 92 4.75 -27.06 12.07
N SER A 93 5.14 -26.27 13.06
CA SER A 93 6.18 -26.68 14.00
C SER A 93 5.76 -27.87 14.87
N GLN A 94 4.48 -27.95 15.23
CA GLN A 94 3.92 -29.03 16.03
C GLN A 94 3.76 -30.31 15.20
N GLU A 95 3.29 -30.19 13.97
CA GLU A 95 3.07 -31.33 13.06
C GLU A 95 4.39 -31.95 12.57
N THR A 96 5.37 -31.13 12.22
CA THR A 96 6.63 -31.62 11.62
C THR A 96 7.79 -31.70 12.63
N GLY A 97 7.63 -31.16 13.84
CA GLY A 97 8.70 -31.11 14.85
C GLY A 97 9.91 -30.27 14.44
N CYS A 98 9.74 -29.31 13.53
CA CYS A 98 10.85 -28.52 12.98
C CYS A 98 11.29 -27.39 13.92
N TRP A 99 12.55 -26.97 13.78
CA TRP A 99 13.01 -25.70 14.33
C TRP A 99 12.51 -24.56 13.45
N LEU A 100 11.71 -23.66 14.03
CA LEU A 100 11.14 -22.53 13.31
C LEU A 100 11.25 -21.28 14.17
N PHE A 101 11.71 -20.21 13.55
CA PHE A 101 11.77 -18.89 14.16
C PHE A 101 11.22 -17.88 13.15
N PHE A 102 10.26 -17.07 13.59
CA PHE A 102 9.60 -16.06 12.76
C PHE A 102 9.60 -14.73 13.48
N THR A 103 9.93 -13.65 12.78
CA THR A 103 9.88 -12.28 13.30
C THR A 103 9.21 -11.35 12.31
N ALA A 104 8.47 -10.36 12.82
CA ALA A 104 7.86 -9.34 12.00
C ALA A 104 7.77 -8.00 12.77
N GLN A 105 8.18 -6.92 12.12
CA GLN A 105 7.99 -5.55 12.59
C GLN A 105 7.24 -4.74 11.54
N HIS A 106 6.24 -3.98 11.97
CA HIS A 106 5.63 -2.97 11.12
C HIS A 106 6.36 -1.64 11.29
N MET A 107 6.61 -0.95 10.18
CA MET A 107 7.40 0.29 10.18
C MET A 107 6.78 1.41 11.03
N PHE A 108 5.48 1.33 11.32
CA PHE A 108 4.75 2.34 12.07
C PHE A 108 4.22 1.83 13.42
N ALA A 109 4.51 0.58 13.78
CA ALA A 109 4.14 0.05 15.08
C ALA A 109 4.95 0.75 16.17
N LYS A 110 4.25 1.19 17.23
CA LYS A 110 4.87 1.71 18.45
C LYS A 110 5.34 0.56 19.37
N GLU A 111 4.73 -0.60 19.21
CA GLU A 111 5.01 -1.79 19.99
C GLU A 111 6.30 -2.48 19.52
N PRO A 112 6.95 -3.27 20.40
CA PRO A 112 8.05 -4.13 20.02
C PRO A 112 7.67 -5.11 18.90
N PHE A 113 8.68 -5.65 18.22
CA PHE A 113 8.44 -6.61 17.15
C PHE A 113 7.84 -7.91 17.69
N LEU A 114 7.01 -8.49 16.85
CA LEU A 114 6.35 -9.75 17.13
C LEU A 114 7.27 -10.88 16.68
N HIS A 115 7.45 -11.88 17.53
CA HIS A 115 8.22 -13.06 17.19
C HIS A 115 7.56 -14.34 17.69
N TYR A 116 7.84 -15.42 16.98
CA TYR A 116 7.43 -16.78 17.31
C TYR A 116 8.66 -17.69 17.25
N ALA A 117 8.82 -18.53 18.26
CA ALA A 117 9.86 -19.53 18.34
C ALA A 117 9.22 -20.89 18.67
N SER A 118 9.47 -21.89 17.83
CA SER A 118 8.86 -23.22 17.99
C SER A 118 9.17 -23.85 19.38
N PRO A 119 8.32 -24.76 19.89
CA PRO A 119 8.56 -25.39 21.19
C PRO A 119 9.94 -26.06 21.28
N ARG A 120 10.40 -26.66 20.19
CA ARG A 120 11.68 -27.34 20.11
C ARG A 120 12.87 -26.39 20.22
N ILE A 121 12.87 -25.28 19.46
CA ILE A 121 13.97 -24.30 19.54
C ILE A 121 14.01 -23.61 20.91
N ARG A 122 12.84 -23.35 21.54
CA ARG A 122 12.78 -22.78 22.90
C ARG A 122 13.32 -23.72 23.98
N LYS A 123 13.24 -25.04 23.76
CA LYS A 123 13.76 -26.05 24.68
C LYS A 123 15.25 -26.28 24.49
N GLU A 124 15.69 -26.38 23.24
CA GLU A 124 17.07 -26.78 22.88
C GLU A 124 18.03 -25.59 22.80
N GLY A 125 17.58 -24.40 22.38
CA GLY A 125 18.43 -23.24 22.08
C GLY A 125 17.88 -21.94 22.64
N ARG A 126 17.51 -21.91 23.93
CA ARG A 126 16.91 -20.71 24.56
C ARG A 126 17.82 -19.48 24.47
N LYS A 127 19.11 -19.64 24.78
CA LYS A 127 20.07 -18.52 24.81
C LYS A 127 20.27 -17.94 23.41
N GLU A 128 20.35 -18.81 22.42
CA GLU A 128 20.51 -18.47 21.01
C GLU A 128 19.26 -17.73 20.50
N VAL A 129 18.06 -18.17 20.90
CA VAL A 129 16.81 -17.47 20.59
C VAL A 129 16.79 -16.07 21.20
N GLU A 130 17.22 -15.90 22.45
CA GLU A 130 17.31 -14.59 23.10
C GLU A 130 18.31 -13.67 22.37
N GLU A 131 19.48 -14.19 22.00
CA GLU A 131 20.49 -13.43 21.25
C GLU A 131 19.97 -13.00 19.87
N ILE A 132 19.37 -13.93 19.12
CA ILE A 132 18.76 -13.66 17.82
C ILE A 132 17.67 -12.59 17.95
N THR A 133 16.81 -12.71 18.96
CA THR A 133 15.74 -11.74 19.26
C THR A 133 16.32 -10.36 19.55
N ASN A 134 17.38 -10.26 20.35
CA ASN A 134 18.06 -9.00 20.62
C ASN A 134 18.71 -8.40 19.37
N ASN A 135 19.31 -9.22 18.52
CA ASN A 135 19.89 -8.78 17.25
C ASN A 135 18.83 -8.25 16.29
N PHE A 136 17.69 -8.93 16.16
CA PHE A 136 16.56 -8.44 15.38
C PHE A 136 15.99 -7.14 15.94
N ASN A 137 15.89 -7.00 17.27
CA ASN A 137 15.45 -5.75 17.88
C ASN A 137 16.32 -4.57 17.46
N ARG A 138 17.65 -4.72 17.58
CA ARG A 138 18.63 -3.69 17.17
C ARG A 138 18.53 -3.36 15.69
N LEU A 139 18.37 -4.39 14.85
CA LEU A 139 18.19 -4.21 13.41
C LEU A 139 16.93 -3.38 13.11
N PHE A 140 15.78 -3.76 13.67
CA PHE A 140 14.51 -3.05 13.43
C PHE A 140 14.55 -1.61 13.93
N LEU A 141 15.14 -1.36 15.11
CA LEU A 141 15.31 0.01 15.63
C LEU A 141 16.19 0.86 14.71
N THR A 142 17.29 0.30 14.21
CA THR A 142 18.17 0.98 13.24
C THR A 142 17.43 1.31 11.95
N LEU A 143 16.65 0.37 11.39
CA LEU A 143 15.87 0.59 10.16
C LEU A 143 14.79 1.65 10.34
N ILE A 144 14.07 1.63 11.48
CA ILE A 144 13.06 2.65 11.80
C ILE A 144 13.72 4.03 11.96
N ALA A 145 14.87 4.10 12.63
CA ALA A 145 15.63 5.33 12.79
C ALA A 145 16.11 5.90 11.44
N ALA A 146 16.68 5.05 10.57
CA ALA A 146 17.13 5.43 9.23
C ALA A 146 15.99 5.99 8.38
N ARG A 147 14.84 5.30 8.36
CA ARG A 147 13.65 5.79 7.64
C ARG A 147 13.16 7.14 8.17
N ASN A 148 13.13 7.32 9.49
CA ASN A 148 12.71 8.57 10.10
C ASN A 148 13.68 9.71 9.77
N HIS A 149 14.98 9.41 9.66
CA HIS A 149 15.98 10.36 9.20
C HIS A 149 15.71 10.80 7.75
N GLU A 150 15.54 9.84 6.83
CA GLU A 150 15.22 10.13 5.42
C GLU A 150 13.94 10.96 5.28
N SER A 151 12.89 10.61 6.03
CA SER A 151 11.61 11.34 6.01
C SER A 151 11.79 12.80 6.47
N LYS A 152 12.62 13.03 7.49
CA LYS A 152 12.93 14.39 7.97
C LYS A 152 13.78 15.16 6.96
N GLU A 153 14.74 14.51 6.32
CA GLU A 153 15.58 15.13 5.30
C GLU A 153 14.75 15.55 4.08
N MET A 154 13.86 14.68 3.61
CA MET A 154 12.93 14.99 2.52
C MET A 154 12.01 16.15 2.89
N HIS A 155 11.51 16.20 4.13
CA HIS A 155 10.70 17.33 4.59
C HIS A 155 11.50 18.65 4.61
N ARG A 156 12.75 18.64 5.07
CA ARG A 156 13.63 19.82 5.02
C ARG A 156 13.87 20.32 3.59
N LYS A 157 14.10 19.40 2.65
CA LYS A 157 14.29 19.72 1.23
C LYS A 157 13.03 20.34 0.62
N LEU A 158 11.85 19.85 1.01
CA LEU A 158 10.57 20.40 0.57
C LEU A 158 10.37 21.84 1.08
N LEU A 159 10.57 22.08 2.38
CA LEU A 159 10.46 23.44 2.94
C LEU A 159 11.42 24.43 2.27
N ALA A 160 12.67 24.02 2.05
CA ALA A 160 13.66 24.85 1.36
C ALA A 160 13.32 25.10 -0.12
N ALA A 161 12.58 24.19 -0.77
CA ALA A 161 12.11 24.38 -2.13
C ALA A 161 10.90 25.32 -2.18
N GLU A 162 9.95 25.18 -1.24
CA GLU A 162 8.79 26.07 -1.10
C GLU A 162 9.21 27.52 -0.82
N GLU A 163 10.23 27.73 0.03
CA GLU A 163 10.78 29.06 0.29
C GLU A 163 11.37 29.70 -0.97
N LYS A 164 12.18 28.93 -1.71
CA LYS A 164 12.74 29.40 -2.99
C LYS A 164 11.68 29.69 -4.04
N GLU A 165 10.63 28.88 -4.09
CA GLU A 165 9.50 29.13 -4.99
C GLU A 165 8.75 30.40 -4.59
N ALA A 166 8.52 30.61 -3.30
CA ALA A 166 7.88 31.82 -2.80
C ALA A 166 8.71 33.08 -3.11
N ASP A 167 10.02 33.02 -2.97
CA ASP A 167 10.90 34.14 -3.29
C ASP A 167 10.98 34.39 -4.79
N ALA A 168 11.11 33.34 -5.60
CA ALA A 168 11.03 33.45 -7.06
C ALA A 168 9.68 34.00 -7.53
N GLN A 169 8.58 33.62 -6.89
CA GLN A 169 7.24 34.15 -7.18
C GLN A 169 7.14 35.65 -6.84
N LYS A 170 7.71 36.09 -5.70
CA LYS A 170 7.75 37.52 -5.34
C LYS A 170 8.59 38.32 -6.34
N GLU A 171 9.75 37.81 -6.76
CA GLU A 171 10.60 38.46 -7.75
C GLU A 171 9.89 38.58 -9.10
N LEU A 172 9.22 37.52 -9.54
CA LEU A 172 8.47 37.50 -10.79
C LEU A 172 7.25 38.44 -10.74
N GLN A 173 6.59 38.53 -9.58
CA GLN A 173 5.51 39.50 -9.38
C GLN A 173 6.02 40.94 -9.39
N ALA A 174 7.13 41.23 -8.71
CA ALA A 174 7.75 42.55 -8.71
C ALA A 174 8.21 42.98 -10.11
N ALA A 175 8.74 42.05 -10.90
CA ALA A 175 9.10 42.29 -12.30
C ALA A 175 7.87 42.62 -13.15
N ARG A 176 6.78 41.86 -13.01
CA ARG A 176 5.51 42.12 -13.72
C ARG A 176 4.88 43.46 -13.33
N GLU A 177 4.91 43.81 -12.06
CA GLU A 177 4.43 45.12 -11.59
C GLU A 177 5.31 46.27 -12.13
N GLY A 178 6.62 46.05 -12.24
CA GLY A 178 7.54 46.97 -12.91
C GLY A 178 7.18 47.19 -14.38
N GLU A 179 7.03 46.11 -15.15
CA GLU A 179 6.63 46.14 -16.56
C GLU A 179 5.26 46.84 -16.75
N GLN A 180 4.30 46.59 -15.86
CA GLN A 180 2.99 47.25 -15.90
C GLN A 180 3.10 48.75 -15.64
N ARG A 181 3.89 49.18 -14.65
CA ARG A 181 4.11 50.61 -14.37
C ARG A 181 4.80 51.32 -15.53
N GLU A 182 5.77 50.67 -16.17
CA GLU A 182 6.43 51.22 -17.35
C GLU A 182 5.46 51.33 -18.53
N ALA A 183 4.62 50.31 -18.75
CA ALA A 183 3.58 50.35 -19.78
C ALA A 183 2.55 51.46 -19.52
N GLU A 184 2.08 51.62 -18.27
CA GLU A 184 1.17 52.70 -17.86
C GLU A 184 1.81 54.08 -18.01
N ALA A 185 3.08 54.24 -17.64
CA ALA A 185 3.82 55.48 -17.81
C ALA A 185 3.96 55.86 -19.29
N CYS A 186 4.34 54.89 -20.14
CA CYS A 186 4.41 55.07 -21.59
C CYS A 186 3.05 55.46 -22.18
N TRP A 187 1.97 54.81 -21.73
CA TRP A 187 0.61 55.15 -22.16
C TRP A 187 0.21 56.58 -21.75
N HIS A 188 0.55 57.00 -20.53
CA HIS A 188 0.32 58.38 -20.07
C HIS A 188 1.15 59.43 -20.83
N GLU A 189 2.34 59.08 -21.29
CA GLU A 189 3.21 59.97 -22.07
C GLU A 189 2.72 60.12 -23.52
N LEU A 190 2.32 59.01 -24.16
CA LEU A 190 1.68 59.01 -25.47
C LEU A 190 0.31 59.72 -25.45
N GLY A 191 -0.49 59.53 -24.39
CA GLY A 191 -1.76 60.22 -24.20
C GLY A 191 -1.61 61.74 -24.04
N ARG A 192 -0.52 62.20 -23.40
CA ARG A 192 -0.17 63.63 -23.35
C ARG A 192 0.28 64.18 -24.69
N CYS A 193 0.98 63.38 -25.50
CA CYS A 193 1.41 63.77 -26.84
C CYS A 193 0.21 63.95 -27.79
N ALA A 194 -0.75 63.01 -27.78
CA ALA A 194 -1.98 63.12 -28.58
C ALA A 194 -2.88 64.31 -28.15
N ALA A 195 -2.94 64.64 -26.86
CA ALA A 195 -3.66 65.81 -26.37
C ALA A 195 -2.97 67.13 -26.75
N CYS A 196 -1.63 67.17 -26.76
CA CYS A 196 -0.86 68.31 -27.25
C CYS A 196 -1.04 68.52 -28.76
N ASP A 197 -1.05 67.45 -29.57
CA ASP A 197 -1.32 67.53 -31.01
C ASP A 197 -2.73 68.05 -31.30
N ALA A 198 -3.73 67.65 -30.52
CA ALA A 198 -5.10 68.16 -30.65
C ALA A 198 -5.22 69.65 -30.31
N MET A 199 -4.46 70.15 -29.32
CA MET A 199 -4.45 71.58 -29.01
C MET A 199 -3.65 72.41 -30.02
N TYR A 200 -2.58 71.84 -30.61
CA TYR A 200 -1.76 72.54 -31.61
C TYR A 200 -2.53 72.78 -32.92
N VAL A 201 -3.44 71.86 -33.29
CA VAL A 201 -4.30 72.01 -34.49
C VAL A 201 -5.37 73.11 -34.32
N GLN A 202 -5.81 73.42 -33.10
CA GLN A 202 -6.83 74.45 -32.86
C GLN A 202 -6.29 75.89 -32.83
N THR A 203 -4.97 76.08 -32.74
CA THR A 203 -4.35 77.41 -32.62
C THR A 203 -3.80 77.97 -33.95
N GLN A 204 -3.96 77.24 -35.06
CA GLN A 204 -3.54 77.66 -36.41
C GLN A 204 -4.67 78.16 -37.33
N HIS A 205 -5.88 78.39 -36.80
CA HIS A 205 -6.98 79.05 -37.52
C HIS A 205 -7.34 80.38 -36.85
#